data_AF-A0A9D4ZU07-F1
#
_entry.id   AF-A0A9D4ZU07-F1
#
_cell.length_a   1.000
_cell.length_b   1.000
_cell.length_c   1.000
_cell.angle_alpha   90.00
_cell.angle_beta   90.00
_cell.angle_gamma   90.00
#
_symmetry.space_group_name_H-M   'P 1'
#
loop_
_entity.id
_entity.type
_entity.pdbx_description
1 polymer ?
#
loop_
_entity_poly.entity_id
_entity_poly.type
_entity_poly.pdbx_seq_one_letter_code
_entity_poly.pdbx_strand_id
1 'polypeptide(L)'
;EYPDNVHLIRGNHEAADINALFGFRIECIERMGENDGIWAWTRFNQLFNHLPLAALIEKKIICMHGGIGRSIHSVEQIEKIERPITMDAGSIILMDLLW
;
A
#
# COMPACT_ATOMS: atom_id res chain seq x y z
N GLU A 1 0.60 15.73 12.99
CA GLU A 1 1.88 16.47 12.93
C GLU A 1 2.60 16.07 11.65
N TYR A 2 3.22 17.03 10.93
CA TYR A 2 4.00 16.88 9.68
C TYR A 2 3.32 16.39 8.37
N PRO A 3 2.10 16.83 8.02
CA PRO A 3 1.43 16.39 6.78
C PRO A 3 2.21 16.73 5.49
N ASP A 4 3.01 17.79 5.52
CA ASP A 4 3.74 18.29 4.35
C ASP A 4 5.21 17.83 4.29
N ASN A 5 5.69 17.12 5.31
CA ASN A 5 7.11 16.73 5.41
C ASN A 5 7.31 15.21 5.47
N VAL A 6 6.30 14.46 5.93
CA VAL A 6 6.38 12.99 6.05
C VAL A 6 5.36 12.38 5.11
N HIS A 7 5.87 11.62 4.14
CA HIS A 7 5.04 10.96 3.14
C HIS A 7 5.24 9.45 3.25
N LEU A 8 4.12 8.71 3.19
CA LEU A 8 4.11 7.26 3.15
C LEU A 8 3.64 6.81 1.77
N ILE A 9 4.33 5.84 1.20
CA ILE A 9 3.89 5.10 0.02
C ILE A 9 3.60 3.66 0.42
N ARG A 10 2.75 2.99 -0.35
CA ARG A 10 2.34 1.60 -0.10
C ARG A 10 3.45 0.64 -0.52
N GLY A 11 3.72 -0.38 0.30
CA GLY A 11 4.48 -1.57 -0.08
C GLY A 11 3.60 -2.80 -0.25
N ASN A 12 4.22 -3.92 -0.63
CA ASN A 12 3.51 -5.20 -0.77
C ASN A 12 2.99 -5.75 0.57
N HIS A 13 3.69 -5.50 1.67
CA HIS A 13 3.25 -5.92 3.00
C HIS A 13 2.05 -5.12 3.52
N GLU A 14 1.71 -3.99 2.91
CA GLU A 14 0.46 -3.26 3.18
C GLU A 14 -0.75 -3.85 2.41
N ALA A 15 -0.71 -5.14 2.07
CA ALA A 15 -1.82 -5.93 1.56
C ALA A 15 -2.35 -6.90 2.63
N ALA A 16 -3.68 -7.04 2.73
CA ALA A 16 -4.33 -7.74 3.83
C ALA A 16 -3.98 -9.23 3.92
N ASP A 17 -3.86 -9.90 2.78
CA ASP A 17 -3.42 -11.28 2.67
C ASP A 17 -1.95 -11.45 3.09
N ILE A 18 -1.07 -10.57 2.61
CA ILE A 18 0.35 -10.59 2.94
C ILE A 18 0.57 -10.32 4.42
N ASN A 19 0.04 -9.23 4.98
CA ASN A 19 0.25 -8.93 6.39
C ASN A 19 -0.44 -9.91 7.35
N ALA A 20 -1.56 -10.53 6.95
CA ALA A 20 -2.16 -11.60 7.74
C ALA A 20 -1.27 -12.85 7.76
N LEU A 21 -0.70 -13.22 6.61
CA LEU A 21 0.20 -14.36 6.48
C LEU A 21 1.50 -14.16 7.27
N PHE A 22 2.06 -12.95 7.26
CA PHE A 22 3.33 -12.62 7.93
C PHE A 22 3.17 -12.12 9.38
N GLY A 23 1.99 -12.30 9.98
CA GLY A 23 1.80 -12.19 11.43
C GLY A 23 1.29 -10.85 11.94
N PHE A 24 1.12 -9.82 11.12
CA PHE A 24 0.59 -8.52 11.58
C PHE A 24 -0.83 -8.65 12.15
N ARG A 25 -1.69 -9.45 11.52
CA ARG A 25 -3.03 -9.74 12.04
C ARG A 25 -2.98 -10.38 13.43
N ILE A 26 -2.07 -11.35 13.61
CA ILE A 26 -1.88 -12.06 14.88
C ILE A 26 -1.37 -11.08 15.93
N GLU A 27 -0.39 -10.24 15.58
CA GLU A 27 0.15 -9.22 16.47
C GLU A 27 -0.92 -8.23 16.97
N CYS A 28 -1.84 -7.79 16.10
CA CYS A 28 -2.98 -6.96 16.54
C CYS A 28 -3.85 -7.69 17.57
N ILE A 29 -4.16 -8.96 17.34
CA ILE A 29 -4.98 -9.78 18.25
C ILE A 29 -4.26 -10.01 19.58
N GLU A 30 -2.98 -10.34 19.56
CA GLU A 30 -2.21 -10.62 20.78
C GLU A 30 -2.04 -9.36 21.65
N ARG A 31 -1.83 -8.19 21.03
CA ARG A 31 -1.60 -6.94 21.77
C ARG A 31 -2.90 -6.26 22.24
N MET A 32 -4.00 -6.40 21.49
CA MET A 32 -5.23 -5.64 21.72
C MET A 32 -6.41 -6.53 22.14
N GLY A 33 -6.26 -7.86 22.12
CA GLY A 33 -7.34 -8.81 22.29
C GLY A 33 -8.07 -9.12 20.97
N GLU A 34 -8.86 -10.19 20.96
CA GLU A 34 -9.48 -10.72 19.74
C GLU A 34 -10.34 -9.69 18.99
N ASN A 35 -11.31 -9.09 19.69
CA ASN A 35 -12.25 -8.15 19.07
C ASN A 35 -11.56 -6.85 18.60
N ASP A 36 -10.81 -6.19 19.49
CA ASP A 36 -10.17 -4.90 19.19
C ASP A 36 -9.00 -5.08 18.22
N GLY A 37 -8.29 -6.21 18.27
CA GLY A 37 -7.22 -6.56 17.33
C GLY A 37 -7.73 -6.82 15.92
N ILE A 38 -8.83 -7.57 15.77
CA ILE A 38 -9.48 -7.75 14.46
C ILE A 38 -10.01 -6.42 13.92
N TRP A 39 -10.60 -5.59 14.78
CA TRP A 39 -11.04 -4.25 14.42
C TRP A 39 -9.87 -3.38 13.94
N ALA A 40 -8.78 -3.33 14.72
CA ALA A 40 -7.60 -2.54 14.37
C ALA A 40 -6.97 -3.01 13.05
N TRP A 41 -6.76 -4.31 12.87
CA TRP A 41 -6.23 -4.89 11.63
C TRP A 41 -7.11 -4.52 10.43
N THR A 42 -8.44 -4.55 10.59
CA THR A 42 -9.37 -4.13 9.54
C THR A 42 -9.21 -2.64 9.20
N ARG A 43 -9.05 -1.78 10.21
CA ARG A 43 -8.85 -0.33 10.02
C ARG A 43 -7.51 -0.01 9.36
N PHE A 44 -6.43 -0.72 9.71
CA PHE A 44 -5.13 -0.58 9.04
C PHE A 44 -5.23 -0.94 7.56
N ASN A 45 -5.88 -2.05 7.20
CA ASN A 45 -6.03 -2.43 5.80
C ASN A 45 -6.90 -1.45 5.01
N GLN A 46 -7.94 -0.88 5.63
CA GLN A 46 -8.70 0.23 5.02
C GLN A 46 -7.80 1.45 4.74
N LEU A 47 -6.92 1.81 5.67
CA LEU A 47 -5.94 2.89 5.48
C LEU A 47 -4.92 2.56 4.39
N PHE A 48 -4.37 1.35 4.39
CA PHE A 48 -3.38 0.90 3.41
C PHE A 48 -3.89 0.96 1.98
N ASN A 49 -5.19 0.69 1.76
CA ASN A 49 -5.81 0.83 0.44
C ASN A 49 -5.83 2.28 -0.07
N HIS A 50 -5.69 3.28 0.80
CA HIS A 50 -5.62 4.69 0.42
C HIS A 50 -4.19 5.23 0.25
N LEU A 51 -3.17 4.45 0.63
CA LEU A 51 -1.78 4.89 0.51
C LEU A 51 -1.41 5.11 -0.98
N PRO A 52 -0.68 6.19 -1.29
CA PRO A 52 -0.10 6.39 -2.62
C PRO A 52 0.79 5.21 -3.03
N LEU A 53 0.77 4.84 -4.31
CA LEU A 53 1.59 3.73 -4.83
C LEU A 53 3.00 4.17 -5.25
N ALA A 54 3.18 5.46 -5.53
CA ALA A 54 4.45 6.05 -5.90
C ALA A 54 4.51 7.53 -5.49
N ALA A 55 5.72 8.07 -5.43
CA ALA A 55 5.99 9.49 -5.22
C ALA A 55 6.91 10.02 -6.32
N LEU A 56 6.67 11.25 -6.79
CA LEU A 56 7.51 11.92 -7.77
C LEU A 56 8.24 13.09 -7.12
N ILE A 57 9.53 12.93 -6.86
CA ILE A 57 10.40 13.91 -6.18
C ILE A 57 11.00 14.85 -7.22
N GLU A 58 10.78 16.16 -7.02
CA GLU A 58 11.25 17.24 -7.90
C GLU A 58 10.95 17.05 -9.40
N LYS A 59 9.91 16.27 -9.75
CA LYS A 59 9.62 15.88 -11.15
C LYS A 59 10.77 15.15 -11.85
N LYS A 60 11.70 14.56 -11.10
CA LYS A 60 12.92 13.92 -11.61
C LYS A 60 13.06 12.47 -11.18
N ILE A 61 12.70 12.16 -9.93
CA ILE A 61 12.93 10.86 -9.32
C ILE A 61 11.57 10.27 -8.97
N ILE A 62 11.27 9.09 -9.51
CA ILE A 62 10.09 8.32 -9.11
C ILE A 62 10.49 7.29 -8.06
N CYS A 63 9.74 7.26 -6.96
CA CYS A 63 9.92 6.31 -5.86
C CYS A 63 8.70 5.41 -5.77
N MET A 64 8.92 4.12 -5.67
CA MET A 64 7.91 3.07 -5.51
C MET A 64 8.53 1.90 -4.75
N HIS A 65 7.73 0.95 -4.30
CA HIS A 65 8.22 -0.15 -3.49
C HIS A 65 8.93 -1.24 -4.32
N GLY A 66 8.27 -1.75 -5.36
CA GLY A 66 8.80 -2.78 -6.25
C GLY A 66 9.63 -2.17 -7.38
N GLY A 67 8.98 -1.83 -8.49
CA GLY A 67 9.64 -1.17 -9.60
C GLY A 67 8.74 -0.83 -10.79
N ILE A 68 9.35 -0.43 -11.90
CA ILE A 68 8.61 -0.05 -13.11
C ILE A 68 8.03 -1.25 -13.89
N GLY A 69 8.58 -2.44 -13.64
CA GLY A 69 8.22 -3.67 -14.36
C GLY A 69 8.20 -3.52 -15.87
N ARG A 70 7.22 -4.13 -16.53
CA ARG A 70 7.05 -4.08 -18.00
C ARG A 70 5.80 -3.33 -18.45
N SER A 71 4.85 -3.11 -17.55
CA SER A 71 3.54 -2.53 -17.89
C SER A 71 3.47 -1.00 -17.76
N ILE A 72 4.48 -0.40 -17.10
CA ILE A 72 4.53 1.02 -16.82
C ILE A 72 5.44 1.70 -17.83
N HIS A 73 4.86 2.57 -18.63
CA HIS A 73 5.53 3.34 -19.68
C HIS A 73 5.47 4.85 -19.41
N SER A 74 4.56 5.32 -18.56
CA SER A 74 4.40 6.73 -18.22
C SER A 74 3.88 6.93 -16.79
N VAL A 75 4.18 8.09 -16.20
CA VAL A 75 3.74 8.45 -14.83
C VAL A 75 2.23 8.62 -14.78
N GLU A 76 1.62 9.10 -15.86
CA GLU A 76 0.18 9.33 -16.00
C GLU A 76 -0.62 8.02 -15.88
N GLN A 77 -0.01 6.86 -16.20
CA GLN A 77 -0.66 5.58 -15.95
C GLN A 77 -0.87 5.32 -14.46
N ILE A 78 0.09 5.72 -13.62
CA ILE A 78 0.03 5.57 -12.16
C ILE A 78 -0.95 6.61 -11.57
N GLU A 79 -0.94 7.85 -12.08
CA GLU A 79 -1.84 8.92 -11.61
C GLU A 79 -3.33 8.61 -11.82
N LYS A 80 -3.66 7.86 -12.87
CA LYS A 80 -5.04 7.44 -13.19
C LYS A 80 -5.58 6.33 -12.31
N ILE A 81 -4.75 5.72 -11.45
CA ILE A 81 -5.18 4.67 -10.55
C ILE A 81 -6.02 5.29 -9.42
N GLU A 82 -7.32 5.00 -9.44
CA GLU A 82 -8.22 5.45 -8.40
C GLU A 82 -7.96 4.70 -7.08
N ARG A 83 -8.03 5.45 -5.97
CA ARG A 83 -7.91 4.93 -4.61
C ARG A 83 -9.24 5.17 -3.85
N PRO A 84 -9.66 4.28 -2.94
CA PRO A 84 -8.92 3.13 -2.42
C PRO A 84 -8.80 1.99 -3.42
N ILE A 85 -7.65 1.31 -3.39
CA ILE A 85 -7.39 0.17 -4.26
C ILE A 85 -7.00 -1.06 -3.43
N THR A 86 -7.58 -2.20 -3.77
CA THR A 86 -7.34 -3.50 -3.14
C THR A 86 -6.57 -4.41 -4.10
N MET A 87 -5.85 -5.40 -3.57
CA MET A 87 -5.02 -6.28 -4.40
C MET A 87 -5.85 -7.21 -5.31
N ASP A 88 -7.11 -7.46 -4.97
CA ASP A 88 -8.08 -8.21 -5.79
C ASP A 88 -8.43 -7.51 -7.12
N ALA A 89 -8.22 -6.20 -7.21
CA ALA A 89 -8.31 -5.45 -8.47
C ALA A 89 -7.28 -5.93 -9.52
N GLY A 90 -6.26 -6.70 -9.10
CA GLY A 90 -5.52 -7.63 -9.97
C GLY A 90 -4.80 -7.01 -11.17
N SER A 91 -4.49 -5.72 -11.11
CA SER A 91 -3.80 -5.01 -12.19
C SER A 91 -2.31 -5.39 -12.22
N ILE A 92 -1.78 -5.72 -13.41
CA ILE A 92 -0.34 -5.93 -13.61
C ILE A 92 0.46 -4.70 -13.17
N ILE A 93 -0.10 -3.49 -13.30
CA ILE A 93 0.55 -2.26 -12.84
C ILE A 93 0.69 -2.25 -11.31
N LEU A 94 -0.31 -2.73 -10.56
CA LEU A 94 -0.17 -2.86 -9.10
C LEU A 94 0.92 -3.86 -8.71
N MET A 95 1.02 -4.97 -9.45
CA MET A 95 2.05 -5.97 -9.20
C MET A 95 3.43 -5.38 -9.45
N ASP A 96 3.64 -4.72 -10.59
CA ASP A 96 4.90 -4.06 -10.91
C ASP A 96 5.27 -2.99 -9.84
N LEU A 97 4.31 -2.16 -9.41
CA LEU A 97 4.58 -1.09 -8.42
C LEU A 97 4.95 -1.61 -7.02
N LEU A 98 4.45 -2.78 -6.64
CA LEU A 98 4.56 -3.31 -5.27
C LEU A 98 5.55 -4.47 -5.14
N TRP A 99 5.98 -5.13 -6.22
CA TRP A 99 6.92 -6.27 -6.22
C TRP A 99 8.04 -6.07 -7.24
#